data_AF-A0A7T1HQT8-F1
#
_entry.id   AF-A0A7T1HQT8-F1
#
_cell.length_a   1.000
_cell.length_b   1.000
_cell.length_c   1.000
_cell.angle_alpha   90.00
_cell.angle_beta   90.00
_cell.angle_gamma   90.00
#
_symmetry.space_group_name_H-M   'P 1'
#
loop_
_entity.id
_entity.type
_entity.pdbx_description
1 polymer ?
#
loop_
_entity_poly.entity_id
_entity_poly.type
_entity_poly.pdbx_seq_one_letter_code
_entity_poly.pdbx_strand_id
1 'polypeptide(L)' 'MYLLTIRDGLQTRHIGPYESPKQAADDLDRLLATCGERARWQIHALESPELLRQQLRNPRPGRAAMAA' A
#
# COMPACT_ATOMS: atom_id res chain seq x y z
N MET A 1 -0.75 0.97 8.62
CA MET A 1 0.53 1.66 8.82
C MET A 1 0.78 2.55 7.61
N TYR A 2 0.81 3.87 7.76
CA TYR A 2 0.94 4.80 6.61
C TYR A 2 1.92 5.93 6.92
N LEU A 3 2.61 6.39 5.88
CA LEU A 3 3.41 7.60 5.90
C LEU A 3 3.16 8.38 4.62
N LEU A 4 2.60 9.58 4.74
CA LEU A 4 2.45 10.49 3.61
C LEU A 4 3.66 11.41 3.55
N THR A 5 4.32 11.44 2.39
CA THR A 5 5.40 12.39 2.13
C THR A 5 4.89 13.48 1.20
N ILE A 6 4.86 14.71 1.69
CA ILE A 6 4.52 15.90 0.90
C ILE A 6 5.81 16.62 0.54
N ARG A 7 6.04 16.79 -0.76
CA ARG A 7 7.12 17.63 -1.29
C ARG A 7 6.54 18.98 -1.69
N ASP A 8 7.01 20.04 -1.07
CA ASP A 8 6.58 21.41 -1.29
C ASP A 8 7.81 22.27 -1.60
N GLY A 9 8.15 22.35 -2.89
CA GLY A 9 9.43 22.92 -3.33
C GLY A 9 10.63 22.15 -2.78
N LEU A 10 11.47 22.83 -1.99
CA LEU A 10 12.63 22.25 -1.31
C LEU A 10 12.29 21.60 0.03
N GLN A 11 11.07 21.80 0.55
CA GLN A 11 10.67 21.23 1.82
C GLN A 11 10.06 19.85 1.63
N THR A 12 10.46 18.92 2.51
CA THR A 12 9.83 17.61 2.63
C THR A 12 9.15 17.53 3.99
N ARG A 13 7.86 17.22 4.00
CA ARG A 13 7.07 17.01 5.22
C ARG A 13 6.58 15.58 5.26
N HIS A 14 6.66 14.99 6.43
CA HIS A 14 6.14 13.66 6.72
C HIS A 14 4.88 13.80 7.58
N ILE A 15 3.78 13.18 7.16
CA ILE A 15 2.49 13.20 7.86
C ILE A 15 2.07 11.77 8.16
N GLY A 16 1.69 11.54 9.40
CA GLY A 16 1.28 10.23 9.91
C GLY A 16 1.97 9.94 11.25
N PRO A 17 1.85 8.71 11.75
CA PRO A 17 2.48 8.29 13.00
C PRO A 17 4.01 8.14 12.93
N TYR A 18 4.63 8.33 11.77
CA TYR A 18 6.08 8.22 11.58
C TYR A 18 6.67 9.56 11.18
N GLU A 19 7.80 9.90 11.79
CA GLU A 19 8.55 11.12 11.52
C GLU A 19 9.43 11.00 10.28
N SER A 20 9.67 9.78 9.80
CA SER A 20 10.48 9.53 8.60
C SER A 20 10.11 8.22 7.89
N PRO A 21 10.47 8.08 6.59
CA PRO A 21 10.32 6.84 5.84
C PRO A 21 11.08 5.67 6.44
N LYS A 22 12.23 5.94 7.07
CA LYS A 22 13.02 4.91 7.74
C LYS A 22 12.29 4.33 8.94
N GLN A 23 11.73 5.18 9.80
CA GLN A 23 10.95 4.73 10.95
C GLN A 23 9.73 3.91 10.49
N ALA A 24 9.12 4.29 9.37
CA ALA A 24 8.03 3.53 8.78
C ALA A 24 8.48 2.14 8.27
N ALA A 25 9.65 2.05 7.64
CA ALA A 25 10.19 0.77 7.19
C ALA A 25 10.56 -0.15 8.36
N ASP A 26 11.25 0.38 9.38
CA ASP A 26 11.72 -0.39 10.54
C ASP A 26 10.55 -1.00 11.33
N ASP A 27 9.46 -0.25 11.55
CA ASP A 27 8.28 -0.73 12.26
C ASP A 27 7.51 -1.78 11.44
N LEU A 28 7.54 -1.65 10.12
CA LEU A 28 6.93 -2.62 9.22
C LEU A 28 7.72 -3.94 9.19
N ASP A 29 9.05 -3.90 9.16
CA ASP A 29 9.91 -5.08 9.29
C ASP A 29 9.66 -5.83 10.61
N ARG A 30 9.45 -5.10 11.71
CA ARG A 30 9.07 -5.70 13.01
C ARG A 30 7.73 -6.40 12.95
N LEU A 31 6.72 -5.75 12.36
CA LEU A 31 5.40 -6.35 12.20
C LEU A 31 5.46 -7.63 11.36
N LEU A 32 6.30 -7.66 10.32
CA LEU A 32 6.48 -8.87 9.51
C LEU A 32 7.05 -10.04 10.25
N ALA A 33 8.01 -9.82 11.14
CA ALA A 33 8.58 -10.89 11.96
C ALA A 33 7.51 -11.62 12.79
N THR A 34 6.38 -10.95 13.06
CA THR A 34 5.24 -11.51 13.81
C THR A 34 4.12 -12.07 12.93
N CYS A 35 4.18 -11.85 11.62
CA CYS A 35 3.15 -12.27 10.67
C CYS A 35 3.50 -13.64 10.07
N GLY A 36 2.51 -14.55 9.96
CA GLY A 36 2.70 -15.83 9.23
C GLY A 36 2.81 -15.65 7.71
N GLU A 37 3.09 -16.73 6.97
CA GLU A 37 3.35 -16.69 5.51
C GLU A 37 2.28 -16.01 4.63
N ARG A 38 1.08 -15.80 5.16
CA ARG A 38 -0.05 -15.18 4.45
C ARG A 38 -0.01 -13.65 4.43
N ALA A 39 0.93 -13.00 5.12
CA ALA A 39 1.13 -11.56 4.99
C ALA A 39 1.87 -11.24 3.67
N ARG A 40 1.24 -11.50 2.53
CA ARG A 40 1.70 -10.99 1.24
C ARG A 40 1.41 -9.50 1.20
N TRP A 41 2.47 -8.72 1.17
CA TRP A 41 2.38 -7.28 1.01
C TRP A 41 1.73 -6.98 -0.32
N GLN A 42 0.56 -6.37 -0.27
CA GLN A 42 0.09 -5.59 -1.39
C GLN A 42 0.63 -4.19 -1.17
N ILE A 43 1.87 -3.95 -1.64
CA ILE A 43 2.26 -2.59 -1.99
C ILE A 43 1.41 -2.25 -3.22
N HIS A 44 0.18 -1.80 -2.99
CA HIS A 44 -0.51 -1.01 -3.99
C HIS A 44 0.31 0.28 -4.09
N ALA A 45 1.31 0.29 -4.98
CA ALA A 45 1.71 1.54 -5.60
C ALA A 45 0.38 2.18 -6.02
N LEU A 46 0.03 3.31 -5.40
CA LEU A 46 -1.25 3.97 -5.62
C LEU A 46 -1.48 3.98 -7.12
N GLU A 47 -2.35 3.08 -7.59
CA GLU A 47 -2.71 3.03 -8.98
C GLU A 47 -3.18 4.44 -9.30
N SER A 48 -2.68 5.01 -10.41
CA SER A 48 -3.12 6.35 -10.77
C SER A 48 -4.65 6.37 -10.69
N PRO A 49 -5.28 7.44 -10.21
CA PRO A 49 -6.73 7.47 -10.02
C PRO A 49 -7.51 6.98 -11.26
N GLU A 50 -6.92 7.14 -12.44
CA GLU A 50 -7.38 6.64 -13.73
C GLU A 50 -7.37 5.10 -13.83
N LEU A 51 -6.31 4.43 -13.38
CA LEU A 51 -6.23 2.97 -13.34
C LEU A 51 -7.23 2.35 -12.36
N LEU A 52 -7.37 2.92 -11.16
CA LEU A 52 -8.40 2.49 -10.20
C LEU A 52 -9.81 2.67 -10.79
N ARG A 53 -10.08 3.82 -11.43
CA ARG A 53 -11.35 4.08 -12.12
C ARG A 53 -11.61 3.11 -13.26
N GLN A 54 -10.58 2.68 -14.00
CA GLN A 54 -10.71 1.68 -15.06
C GLN A 54 -10.99 0.29 -14.51
N GLN A 55 -10.34 -0.12 -13.42
CA GLN A 55 -10.58 -1.42 -12.78
C GLN A 55 -11.98 -1.54 -12.19
N LEU A 56 -12.47 -0.50 -11.53
CA LEU A 56 -13.85 -0.47 -11.00
C LEU A 56 -14.90 -0.53 -12.12
N ARG A 57 -14.59 -0.05 -13.33
CA ARG A 57 -15.46 -0.16 -14.50
C ARG A 57 -15.42 -1.53 -15.16
N ASN A 58 -14.34 -2.29 -14.99
CA ASN A 58 -14.18 -3.61 -15.59
C ASN A 58 -13.67 -4.62 -14.54
N PRO A 59 -14.54 -5.01 -13.59
CA PRO A 59 -14.17 -6.06 -12.65
C PRO A 59 -13.89 -7.33 -13.46
N ARG A 60 -12.62 -7.76 -13.49
CA ARG A 60 -12.29 -9.08 -14.07
C ARG A 60 -13.18 -10.10 -13.35
N PRO A 61 -13.84 -11.03 -14.06
CA PRO A 61 -14.49 -12.16 -13.40
C PRO A 61 -13.39 -13.01 -12.77
N GLY A 62 -13.12 -12.77 -11.48
CA GLY A 62 -12.18 -13.56 -10.71
C GLY A 62 -12.79 -14.93 -10.45
N ARG A 63 -12.26 -15.98 -11.11
CA ARG A 63 -12.07 -17.38 -10.65
C ARG A 63 -13.16 -18.05 -9.76
N ALA A 64 -14.40 -17.59 -9.78
CA ALA A 64 -15.53 -18.18 -9.05
C ALA A 64 -16.43 -19.06 -9.94
N ALA A 65 -16.02 -19.34 -11.18
CA ALA A 65 -16.79 -20.15 -12.14
C ALA A 65 -16.04 -21.43 -12.59
N MET A 66 -15.33 -22.09 -11.68
CA MET A 66 -14.83 -23.46 -11.91
C MET A 66 -14.73 -24.24 -10.59
N ALA A 67 -15.82 -24.26 -9.84
CA ALA A 67 -16.06 -25.18 -8.73
C ALA A 67 -17.56 -25.16 -8.37
N ALA A 68 -18.39 -25.66 -9.28
CA ALA A 68 -19.74 -26.16 -9.00
C ALA A 68 -20.15 -27.05 -10.17
#